data_AF-A0AAV3PV09-F1
#
_entry.id   AF-A0AAV3PV09-F1
#
_cell.length_a   1.000
_cell.length_b   1.000
_cell.length_c   1.000
_cell.angle_alpha   90.00
_cell.angle_beta   90.00
_cell.angle_gamma   90.00
#
_symmetry.space_group_name_H-M   'P 1'
#
loop_
_entity.id
_entity.type
_entity.pdbx_description
1 polymer ?
#
loop_
_entity_poly.entity_id
_entity_poly.type
_entity_poly.pdbx_seq_one_letter_code
_entity_poly.pdbx_strand_id
1 'polypeptide(L)' 'MNKSVKKSRKDWPAKMEETLWAYRTTSRSATNATPYALIYRTEAVLPLEVKITSLRVAVNEGLTREDNMHLGLQE' A
#
# COMPACT_ATOMS: atom_id res chain seq x y z
N MET A 1 -15.75 17.64 6.66
CA MET A 1 -15.66 16.68 5.55
C MET A 1 -15.20 17.42 4.30
N ASN A 2 -13.89 17.71 4.17
CA ASN A 2 -13.37 18.49 3.04
C ASN A 2 -12.74 17.54 2.02
N LYS A 3 -13.49 17.19 0.98
CA LYS A 3 -13.01 16.33 -0.12
C LYS A 3 -12.48 17.20 -1.25
N SER A 4 -11.24 17.66 -1.14
CA SER A 4 -10.55 18.35 -2.23
C SER A 4 -9.75 17.33 -3.05
N VAL A 5 -10.37 16.76 -4.08
CA VAL A 5 -9.65 15.97 -5.09
C VAL A 5 -9.18 16.92 -6.18
N LYS A 6 -8.03 17.58 -5.97
CA LYS A 6 -7.29 18.23 -7.05
C LYS A 6 -6.68 17.11 -7.90
N LYS A 7 -7.07 17.01 -9.18
CA LYS A 7 -6.59 15.98 -10.11
C LYS A 7 -5.52 16.57 -11.02
N SER A 8 -4.30 16.07 -10.89
CA SER A 8 -3.42 15.93 -12.04
C SER A 8 -3.66 14.53 -12.63
N ARG A 9 -3.65 14.39 -13.96
CA ARG A 9 -3.81 13.08 -14.63
C ARG A 9 -2.63 12.13 -14.33
N LYS A 10 -1.53 12.65 -13.76
CA LYS A 10 -0.29 11.92 -13.48
C LYS A 10 -0.37 11.05 -12.22
N ASP A 11 -1.30 11.32 -11.30
CA ASP A 11 -1.39 10.62 -10.01
C ASP A 11 -2.30 9.38 -10.06
N TRP A 12 -2.82 9.04 -11.25
CA TRP A 12 -3.74 7.93 -11.43
C TRP A 12 -3.15 6.56 -11.04
N PRO A 13 -1.89 6.21 -11.36
CA PRO A 13 -1.32 4.92 -10.98
C PRO A 13 -1.28 4.73 -9.47
N ALA A 14 -0.75 5.71 -8.72
CA ALA A 14 -0.71 5.65 -7.25
C ALA A 14 -2.12 5.53 -6.65
N LYS A 15 -3.08 6.30 -7.18
CA LYS A 15 -4.47 6.27 -6.73
C LYS A 15 -5.18 4.95 -7.06
N MET A 16 -4.80 4.30 -8.15
CA MET A 16 -5.34 3.00 -8.54
C MET A 16 -4.92 1.93 -7.53
N GLU A 17 -3.64 1.90 -7.16
CA GLU A 17 -3.12 0.98 -6.13
C GLU A 17 -3.82 1.19 -4.79
N GLU A 18 -3.94 2.44 -4.32
CA GLU A 18 -4.68 2.78 -3.09
C GLU A 18 -6.15 2.32 -3.16
N THR A 19 -6.81 2.52 -4.31
CA THR A 19 -8.21 2.14 -4.49
C THR A 19 -8.38 0.62 -4.47
N LEU A 20 -7.48 -0.11 -5.12
CA LEU A 20 -7.46 -1.57 -5.11
C LEU A 20 -7.21 -2.12 -3.71
N TRP A 21 -6.28 -1.51 -2.97
CA TRP A 21 -6.02 -1.87 -1.58
C TRP A 21 -7.29 -1.71 -0.73
N ALA A 22 -7.89 -0.52 -0.73
CA ALA A 22 -9.13 -0.26 0.01
C ALA A 22 -10.25 -1.21 -0.39
N TYR A 23 -10.39 -1.53 -1.69
CA TYR A 23 -11.38 -2.49 -2.16
C TYR A 23 -11.17 -3.88 -1.56
N ARG A 24 -9.92 -4.36 -1.48
CA ARG A 24 -9.56 -5.70 -0.99
C ARG A 24 -9.67 -5.84 0.52
N THR A 25 -9.39 -4.78 1.28
CA THR A 25 -9.31 -4.83 2.75
C THR A 25 -10.54 -4.27 3.47
N THR A 26 -11.51 -3.70 2.77
CA THR A 26 -12.76 -3.22 3.38
C THR A 26 -13.82 -4.33 3.39
N SER A 27 -14.42 -4.57 4.55
CA SER A 27 -15.50 -5.55 4.69
C SER A 27 -16.73 -5.15 3.88
N ARG A 28 -17.38 -6.13 3.24
CA ARG A 28 -18.64 -5.92 2.51
C ARG A 28 -19.83 -6.24 3.40
N SER A 29 -20.86 -5.40 3.38
CA SER A 29 -22.08 -5.61 4.18
C SER A 29 -22.80 -6.94 3.87
N ALA A 30 -22.71 -7.42 2.63
CA ALA A 30 -23.35 -8.67 2.21
C ALA A 30 -22.72 -9.92 2.83
N THR A 31 -21.40 -9.93 3.05
CA THR A 31 -20.66 -11.11 3.55
C THR A 31 -20.06 -10.90 4.93
N ASN A 32 -20.09 -9.67 5.45
CA ASN A 32 -19.36 -9.22 6.65
C ASN A 32 -17.86 -9.58 6.65
N ALA A 33 -17.29 -9.82 5.46
CA ALA A 33 -15.91 -10.22 5.26
C ALA A 33 -15.24 -9.34 4.20
N THR A 34 -13.91 -9.24 4.25
CA THR A 34 -13.12 -8.55 3.24
C THR A 34 -12.99 -9.43 1.99
N PRO A 35 -12.96 -8.86 0.76
CA PRO A 35 -12.70 -9.65 -0.44
C PRO A 35 -11.38 -10.46 -0.37
N TYR A 36 -10.37 -9.91 0.31
CA TYR A 36 -9.12 -10.63 0.54
C TYR A 36 -9.32 -11.89 1.41
N ALA A 37 -10.04 -11.77 2.53
CA ALA A 37 -10.34 -12.90 3.40
C ALA A 37 -11.16 -14.01 2.71
N LEU A 38 -12.01 -13.66 1.75
CA LEU A 38 -12.76 -14.66 0.98
C LEU A 38 -11.87 -15.50 0.06
N ILE A 39 -10.81 -14.91 -0.50
CA ILE A 39 -9.92 -15.59 -1.44
C ILE A 39 -8.83 -16.38 -0.68
N TYR A 40 -8.19 -15.72 0.28
CA TYR A 40 -7.03 -16.28 0.98
C TYR A 40 -7.37 -16.93 2.33
N ARG A 41 -8.65 -16.86 2.74
CA ARG A 41 -9.14 -17.38 4.03
C ARG A 41 -8.50 -16.73 5.26
N THR A 42 -7.84 -15.57 5.10
CA THR A 42 -7.21 -14.78 6.16
C THR A 42 -7.40 -13.29 5.90
N GLU A 43 -7.46 -12.47 6.94
CA GLU A 43 -7.49 -11.01 6.79
C GLU A 43 -6.18 -10.48 6.18
N ALA A 44 -6.29 -9.36 5.47
CA ALA A 44 -5.13 -8.70 4.89
C ALA A 44 -4.27 -8.07 6.00
N VAL A 45 -3.03 -8.56 6.15
CA VAL A 45 -2.03 -7.95 7.02
C VAL A 45 -1.11 -7.11 6.15
N LEU A 46 -0.96 -5.82 6.48
CA LEU A 46 0.06 -4.98 5.85
C LEU A 46 1.43 -5.55 6.22
N PRO A 47 2.27 -5.94 5.24
CA PRO A 47 3.63 -6.33 5.54
C PRO A 47 4.38 -5.13 6.13
N LEU A 48 5.24 -5.37 7.12
CA LEU A 48 6.10 -4.34 7.73
C LEU A 48 6.99 -3.63 6.67
N GLU A 49 7.18 -4.27 5.53
CA GLU A 49 7.86 -3.84 4.30
C GLU A 49 7.36 -2.53 3.68
N VAL A 50 6.16 -2.07 4.05
CA VAL A 50 5.61 -0.77 3.64
C VAL A 50 6.07 0.35 4.60
N LYS A 51 6.39 0.00 5.85
CA LYS A 51 6.90 0.94 6.87
C LYS A 51 8.43 1.01 6.87
N ILE A 52 9.10 -0.09 6.56
CA ILE A 52 10.54 -0.18 6.32
C ILE A 52 10.67 -0.48 4.84
N THR A 53 11.22 0.44 4.04
CA THR A 53 11.40 0.29 2.59
C THR A 53 12.04 -1.07 2.30
N SER A 54 11.24 -2.07 1.95
CA SER A 54 11.79 -3.41 1.76
C SER A 54 12.67 -3.43 0.53
N LEU A 55 13.61 -4.37 0.48
CA LEU A 55 14.47 -4.57 -0.70
C LEU A 55 13.66 -4.70 -2.00
N ARG A 56 12.49 -5.34 -1.96
CA ARG A 56 11.60 -5.48 -3.13
C ARG A 56 11.02 -4.14 -3.57
N VAL A 57 10.60 -3.30 -2.62
CA VAL A 57 10.07 -1.96 -2.89
C VAL A 57 11.18 -1.04 -3.40
N ALA A 58 12.35 -1.03 -2.75
CA ALA A 58 13.50 -0.25 -3.19
C ALA A 58 13.95 -0.60 -4.62
N VAL A 59 13.96 -1.90 -4.96
CA VAL A 59 14.26 -2.37 -6.32
C VAL A 59 13.19 -1.92 -7.32
N ASN A 60 11.91 -1.94 -6.96
CA ASN A 60 10.82 -1.50 -7.82
C ASN A 60 10.79 0.03 -8.02
N GLU A 61 11.19 0.80 -7.01
CA GLU A 61 11.24 2.28 -7.03
C GLU A 61 12.54 2.82 -7.62
N GLY A 62 13.52 1.95 -7.92
CA GLY A 62 14.81 2.36 -8.48
C GLY A 62 15.72 3.09 -7.49
N LEU A 63 15.44 3.00 -6.18
CA LEU A 63 16.26 3.59 -5.13
C LEU A 63 17.62 2.87 -5.09
N THR A 64 18.70 3.59 -5.38
CA THR A 64 20.05 3.04 -5.29
C THR A 64 20.40 2.73 -3.84
N ARG A 65 21.28 1.73 -3.64
CA ARG A 65 21.71 1.19 -2.32
C ARG A 65 22.13 2.25 -1.29
N GLU A 66 22.48 3.44 -1.75
CA GLU A 66 23.03 4.54 -0.94
C GLU A 66 21.94 5.31 -0.18
N ASP A 67 20.72 5.37 -0.70
CA ASP A 67 19.57 5.99 -0.02
C ASP A 67 19.06 5.12 1.15
N ASN A 68 19.24 3.80 1.04
CA ASN A 68 18.86 2.83 2.08
C ASN A 68 19.79 2.87 3.31
N MET A 69 21.01 3.41 3.18
CA MET A 69 21.99 3.43 4.27
C MET A 69 21.72 4.51 5.32
N HIS A 70 20.95 5.55 5.01
CA HIS A 70 20.69 6.65 5.94
C HIS A 70 19.60 6.33 6.98
N LEU A 71 18.72 5.37 6.69
CA LEU A 71 17.60 5.00 7.57
C LEU A 71 17.98 3.97 8.64
N GLY A 72 19.17 3.36 8.56
CA GLY A 72 19.64 2.31 9.48
C GLY A 72 20.53 2.78 10.64
N LEU A 73 20.75 4.09 10.79
CA LEU A 73 21.70 4.66 11.77
C LEU A 73 21.06 5.77 12.63
N GLN A 74 19.79 5.61 12.97
CA GLN A 74 19.14 6.29 14.08
C GLN A 74 18.40 5.27 14.94
N GLU A 75 19.16 4.33 15.50
CA GLU A 75 18.87 3.68 16.79
C GLU A 75 19.93 4.16 17.78
#